data_AF-A0A1Z9DQX9-F1
#
_entry.id   AF-A0A1Z9DQX9-F1
#
_cell.length_a   1.000
_cell.length_b   1.000
_cell.length_c   1.000
_cell.angle_alpha   90.00
_cell.angle_beta   90.00
_cell.angle_gamma   90.00
#
_symmetry.space_group_name_H-M   'P 1'
#
loop_
_entity.id
_entity.type
_entity.pdbx_description
1 polymer ?
#
loop_
_entity_poly.entity_id
_entity_poly.type
_entity_poly.pdbx_seq_one_letter_code
_entity_poly.pdbx_strand_id
1 'polypeptide(L)'
;MFRFLFLFYIFISISYGSDQKGNTFIQQLLEWNIDYKKLDKFKSGAGCMPKNKSKYEALGLSYNLADINYAKKIALQGCEQMKKKNKILNECNCEIIFINNHFVTKE
;
A
#
# COMPACT_ATOMS: atom_id res chain seq x y z
N MET A 1 -41.21 36.36 -4.46
CA MET A 1 -40.33 35.74 -3.44
C MET A 1 -39.47 34.69 -4.14
N PHE A 2 -38.35 35.11 -4.76
CA PHE A 2 -37.48 34.24 -5.56
C PHE A 2 -36.56 33.44 -4.63
N ARG A 3 -36.83 32.13 -4.50
CA ARG A 3 -35.96 31.20 -3.75
C ARG A 3 -34.70 30.92 -4.57
N PHE A 4 -33.60 31.58 -4.21
CA PHE A 4 -32.25 31.18 -4.58
C PHE A 4 -31.92 29.87 -3.84
N LEU A 5 -32.11 28.72 -4.50
CA LEU A 5 -31.54 27.45 -4.04
C LEU A 5 -30.18 27.31 -4.71
N PHE A 6 -29.15 27.76 -4.01
CA PHE A 6 -27.75 27.51 -4.32
C PHE A 6 -27.53 25.99 -4.26
N LEU A 7 -27.59 25.31 -5.41
CA LEU A 7 -27.17 23.92 -5.54
C LEU A 7 -25.65 23.91 -5.41
N PHE A 8 -25.18 23.71 -4.18
CA PHE A 8 -23.80 23.41 -3.87
C PHE A 8 -23.48 22.04 -4.49
N TYR A 9 -23.05 22.04 -5.75
CA TYR A 9 -22.43 20.88 -6.36
C TYR A 9 -21.09 20.65 -5.65
N ILE A 10 -21.13 19.84 -4.60
CA ILE A 10 -19.93 19.32 -3.96
C ILE A 10 -19.28 18.41 -5.00
N PHE A 11 -18.19 18.90 -5.60
CA PHE A 11 -17.26 18.08 -6.37
C PHE A 11 -16.66 17.04 -5.43
N ILE A 12 -17.12 15.79 -5.54
CA ILE A 12 -16.49 14.65 -4.90
C ILE A 12 -15.21 14.37 -5.70
N SER A 13 -14.08 14.90 -5.23
CA SER A 13 -12.75 14.52 -5.71
C SER A 13 -12.47 13.09 -5.25
N ILE A 14 -12.88 12.10 -6.04
CA ILE A 14 -12.64 10.69 -5.71
C ILE A 14 -11.13 10.41 -5.84
N SER A 15 -10.50 10.06 -4.73
CA SER A 15 -9.08 9.68 -4.60
C SER A 15 -8.82 8.30 -5.25
N TYR A 16 -9.00 8.18 -6.56
CA TYR A 16 -8.87 6.89 -7.27
C TYR A 16 -7.45 6.31 -7.27
N GLY A 17 -6.41 7.16 -7.24
CA GLY A 17 -5.02 6.70 -7.37
C GLY A 17 -4.43 6.04 -6.13
N SER A 18 -4.98 6.35 -4.94
CA SER A 18 -4.54 5.77 -3.67
C SER A 18 -5.07 4.34 -3.50
N ASP A 19 -6.34 4.14 -3.79
CA ASP A 19 -7.04 2.86 -3.69
C ASP A 19 -6.45 1.80 -4.63
N GLN A 20 -6.04 2.21 -5.84
CA GLN A 20 -5.43 1.29 -6.81
C GLN A 20 -4.14 0.63 -6.29
N LYS A 21 -3.24 1.40 -5.66
CA LYS A 21 -1.99 0.87 -5.09
C LYS A 21 -2.28 -0.16 -3.99
N GLY A 22 -3.20 0.18 -3.09
CA GLY A 22 -3.62 -0.74 -2.02
C GLY A 22 -4.21 -2.02 -2.58
N ASN A 23 -5.10 -1.92 -3.57
CA ASN A 23 -5.71 -3.09 -4.20
C ASN A 23 -4.70 -3.96 -4.93
N THR A 24 -3.78 -3.37 -5.72
CA THR A 24 -2.70 -4.10 -6.39
C THR A 24 -1.84 -4.88 -5.40
N PHE A 25 -1.51 -4.29 -4.24
CA PHE A 25 -0.72 -4.95 -3.20
C PHE A 25 -1.44 -6.20 -2.67
N ILE A 26 -2.72 -6.07 -2.33
CA ILE A 26 -3.53 -7.20 -1.83
C ILE A 26 -3.65 -8.29 -2.90
N GLN A 27 -3.93 -7.92 -4.15
CA GLN A 27 -4.05 -8.87 -5.26
C GLN A 27 -2.75 -9.66 -5.48
N GLN A 28 -1.58 -9.01 -5.49
CA GLN A 28 -0.32 -9.72 -5.66
C GLN A 28 0.03 -10.65 -4.49
N LEU A 29 -0.33 -10.29 -3.26
CA LEU A 29 -0.17 -11.21 -2.14
C LEU A 29 -1.11 -12.42 -2.25
N LEU A 30 -2.33 -12.22 -2.75
CA LEU A 30 -3.25 -13.33 -3.03
C LEU A 30 -2.73 -14.25 -4.14
N GLU A 31 -2.03 -13.73 -5.15
CA GLU A 31 -1.32 -14.56 -6.15
C GLU A 31 -0.28 -15.50 -5.49
N TRP A 32 0.21 -15.15 -4.29
CA TRP A 32 1.09 -15.99 -3.46
C TRP A 32 0.37 -16.73 -2.34
N ASN A 33 -0.96 -16.81 -2.40
CA ASN A 33 -1.83 -17.44 -1.39
C ASN A 33 -1.73 -16.80 0.01
N ILE A 34 -1.43 -15.50 0.06
CA ILE A 34 -1.37 -14.72 1.30
C ILE A 34 -2.57 -13.76 1.35
N ASP A 35 -3.55 -14.09 2.19
CA ASP A 35 -4.66 -13.18 2.48
C ASP A 35 -4.24 -12.18 3.56
N TYR A 36 -3.68 -11.04 3.12
CA TYR A 36 -3.16 -10.01 4.01
C TYR A 36 -4.19 -9.54 5.05
N LYS A 37 -5.48 -9.45 4.69
CA LYS A 37 -6.53 -8.96 5.59
C LYS A 37 -6.77 -9.93 6.76
N LYS A 38 -6.54 -11.23 6.55
CA LYS A 38 -6.68 -12.29 7.58
C LYS A 38 -5.46 -12.46 8.48
N LEU A 39 -4.30 -11.88 8.13
CA LEU A 39 -3.12 -11.94 8.99
C LEU A 39 -3.36 -11.23 10.33
N ASP A 40 -2.66 -11.69 11.37
CA ASP A 40 -2.73 -11.12 12.72
C ASP A 40 -2.35 -9.64 12.77
N LYS A 41 -2.76 -8.98 13.86
CA LYS A 41 -2.44 -7.57 14.13
C LYS A 41 -0.93 -7.35 14.27
N PHE A 42 -0.55 -6.07 14.34
CA PHE A 42 0.85 -5.64 14.29
C PHE A 42 1.53 -6.13 13.02
N LYS A 43 0.83 -5.86 11.91
CA LYS A 43 1.27 -6.18 10.55
C LYS A 43 1.51 -4.94 9.73
N SER A 44 2.37 -5.05 8.74
CA SER A 44 2.61 -4.00 7.77
C SER A 44 2.98 -4.59 6.41
N GLY A 45 2.56 -3.89 5.36
CA GLY A 45 2.93 -4.19 3.98
C GLY A 45 3.77 -3.07 3.41
N ALA A 46 4.83 -3.41 2.70
CA ALA A 46 5.68 -2.48 1.97
C ALA A 46 5.82 -2.91 0.51
N GLY A 47 5.98 -1.96 -0.41
CA GLY A 47 6.08 -2.25 -1.83
C GLY A 47 6.89 -1.24 -2.59
N CYS A 48 7.52 -1.71 -3.66
CA CYS A 48 8.24 -0.93 -4.65
C CYS A 48 7.50 -1.04 -6.00
N MET A 49 6.89 0.05 -6.45
CA MET A 49 6.20 0.11 -7.74
C MET A 49 6.75 1.28 -8.57
N PRO A 50 7.41 1.01 -9.70
CA PRO A 50 7.85 2.05 -10.63
C PRO A 50 6.67 2.87 -11.17
N LYS A 51 6.91 4.15 -11.47
CA LYS A 51 5.87 5.09 -11.94
C LYS A 51 5.15 4.64 -13.22
N ASN A 52 5.81 3.84 -14.04
CA ASN A 52 5.33 3.35 -15.33
C ASN A 52 4.76 1.92 -15.28
N LYS A 53 4.64 1.32 -14.10
CA LYS A 53 4.14 -0.06 -13.93
C LYS A 53 2.87 -0.07 -13.08
N SER A 54 2.02 -1.05 -13.33
CA SER A 54 0.77 -1.29 -12.62
C SER A 54 0.87 -2.35 -11.52
N LYS A 55 2.04 -2.97 -11.37
CA LYS A 55 2.36 -4.01 -10.38
C LYS A 55 3.61 -3.64 -9.59
N TYR A 56 3.64 -4.07 -8.33
CA TYR A 56 4.83 -4.03 -7.48
C TYR A 56 5.86 -5.04 -7.98
N GLU A 57 7.11 -4.61 -8.03
CA GLU A 57 8.23 -5.47 -8.42
C GLU A 57 8.99 -6.05 -7.23
N ALA A 58 8.83 -5.41 -6.07
CA ALA A 58 9.26 -5.91 -4.79
C ALA A 58 8.17 -5.67 -3.76
N LEU A 59 7.95 -6.66 -2.91
CA LEU A 59 6.98 -6.65 -1.83
C LEU A 59 7.68 -7.07 -0.55
N GLY A 60 7.20 -6.52 0.57
CA GLY A 60 7.64 -6.87 1.90
C GLY A 60 6.45 -6.93 2.85
N LEU A 61 6.49 -7.87 3.78
CA LEU A 61 5.39 -8.19 4.67
C LEU A 61 5.92 -8.53 6.06
N SER A 62 5.19 -8.12 7.08
CA SER A 62 5.35 -8.56 8.46
C SER A 62 3.99 -8.65 9.13
N TYR A 63 3.85 -9.56 10.10
CA TYR A 63 2.64 -9.73 10.90
C TYR A 63 2.98 -10.41 12.23
N ASN A 64 2.08 -10.30 13.22
CA ASN A 64 2.26 -10.87 14.55
C ASN A 64 3.58 -10.42 15.23
N LEU A 65 3.93 -9.14 15.09
CA LEU A 65 5.12 -8.58 15.72
C LEU A 65 4.80 -7.89 17.06
N ALA A 66 5.84 -7.63 17.85
CA ALA A 66 5.72 -7.00 19.17
C ALA A 66 5.08 -5.61 19.12
N ASP A 67 5.37 -4.82 18.08
CA ASP A 67 4.79 -3.50 17.87
C ASP A 67 4.73 -3.11 16.38
N ILE A 68 3.97 -2.06 16.10
CA ILE A 68 3.72 -1.62 14.71
C ILE A 68 4.92 -0.96 14.04
N ASN A 69 5.84 -0.34 14.79
CA ASN A 69 7.04 0.27 14.23
C ASN A 69 8.03 -0.82 13.82
N TYR A 70 8.15 -1.87 14.63
CA TYR A 70 8.93 -3.04 14.26
C TYR A 70 8.33 -3.74 13.03
N ALA A 71 7.00 -3.87 12.96
CA ALA A 71 6.31 -4.39 11.77
C ALA A 71 6.66 -3.61 10.50
N LYS A 72 6.54 -2.27 10.53
CA LYS A 72 6.94 -1.41 9.40
C LYS A 72 8.40 -1.63 8.99
N LYS A 73 9.32 -1.69 9.96
CA LYS A 73 10.74 -1.89 9.70
C LYS A 73 11.01 -3.22 8.99
N ILE A 74 10.43 -4.32 9.47
CA ILE A 74 10.60 -5.65 8.85
C ILE A 74 10.00 -5.68 7.45
N ALA A 75 8.81 -5.09 7.25
CA ALA A 75 8.18 -5.00 5.94
C ALA A 75 9.07 -4.24 4.93
N LEU A 76 9.61 -3.07 5.31
CA LEU A 76 10.53 -2.30 4.46
C LEU A 76 11.80 -3.10 4.15
N GLN A 77 12.40 -3.75 5.15
CA GLN A 77 13.58 -4.58 4.95
C GLN A 77 13.32 -5.74 3.99
N GLY A 78 12.18 -6.42 4.11
CA GLY A 78 11.78 -7.49 3.19
C GLY A 78 11.63 -7.00 1.75
N CYS A 79 11.01 -5.83 1.58
CA CYS A 79 10.89 -5.20 0.25
C CYS A 79 12.26 -4.86 -0.34
N GLU A 80 13.16 -4.24 0.42
CA GLU A 80 14.51 -3.88 -0.05
C GLU A 80 15.36 -5.14 -0.36
N GLN A 81 15.22 -6.20 0.44
CA GLN A 81 15.87 -7.48 0.17
C GLN A 81 15.36 -8.11 -1.13
N MET A 82 14.05 -8.09 -1.37
CA MET A 82 13.46 -8.58 -2.62
C MET A 82 13.93 -7.76 -3.81
N LYS A 83 13.95 -6.43 -3.68
CA LYS A 83 14.46 -5.49 -4.69
C LYS A 83 15.91 -5.79 -5.05
N LYS A 84 16.78 -6.01 -4.05
CA LYS A 84 18.18 -6.39 -4.25
C LYS A 84 18.31 -7.75 -4.96
N LYS A 85 17.52 -8.75 -4.54
CA LYS A 85 17.52 -10.09 -5.14
C LYS A 85 17.10 -10.06 -6.61
N ASN A 86 16.11 -9.23 -6.94
CA ASN A 86 15.57 -9.09 -8.29
C ASN A 86 16.35 -8.08 -9.17
N LYS A 87 17.45 -7.49 -8.65
CA LYS A 87 18.29 -6.49 -9.34
C LYS A 87 17.56 -5.20 -9.76
N ILE A 88 16.57 -4.77 -9.00
CA ILE A 88 15.68 -3.62 -9.30
C ILE A 88 16.09 -2.37 -8.51
N LEU A 89 17.40 -2.09 -8.43
CA LEU A 89 17.92 -1.18 -7.39
C LEU A 89 17.49 0.29 -7.55
N ASN A 90 17.21 0.74 -8.78
CA ASN A 90 17.07 2.18 -9.09
C ASN A 90 15.68 2.60 -9.62
N GLU A 91 14.71 1.69 -9.76
CA GLU A 91 13.44 2.00 -10.46
C GLU A 91 12.32 2.52 -9.56
N CYS A 92 12.36 2.21 -8.26
CA CYS A 92 11.39 2.63 -7.27
C CYS A 92 12.00 2.59 -5.86
N ASN A 93 11.34 3.21 -4.88
CA ASN A 93 11.68 3.08 -3.47
C ASN A 93 10.67 2.16 -2.79
N CYS A 94 11.12 1.39 -1.78
CA CYS A 94 10.19 0.65 -0.94
C CYS A 94 9.47 1.60 0.02
N GLU A 95 8.14 1.54 0.02
CA GLU A 95 7.29 2.41 0.80
C GLU A 95 6.28 1.58 1.57
N ILE A 96 5.87 2.04 2.75
CA ILE A 96 4.77 1.42 3.49
C ILE A 96 3.48 1.64 2.72
N ILE A 97 2.79 0.54 2.43
CA ILE A 97 1.51 0.51 1.71
C ILE A 97 0.37 0.28 2.70
N PHE A 98 0.57 -0.61 3.68
CA PHE A 98 -0.41 -0.92 4.71
C PHE A 98 0.18 -0.91 6.12
N ILE A 99 -0.63 -0.45 7.07
CA ILE A 99 -0.40 -0.57 8.51
C ILE A 99 -1.66 -1.23 9.08
N ASN A 100 -1.52 -2.43 9.64
CA ASN A 100 -2.66 -3.30 9.90
C ASN A 100 -3.53 -3.42 8.64
N ASN A 101 -4.82 -3.10 8.71
CA ASN A 101 -5.74 -3.13 7.56
C ASN A 101 -5.94 -1.73 6.92
N HIS A 102 -5.16 -0.73 7.32
CA HIS A 102 -5.29 0.64 6.82
C HIS A 102 -4.27 0.90 5.72
N PHE A 103 -4.76 1.32 4.56
CA PHE A 103 -3.93 1.79 3.47
C PHE A 103 -3.30 3.14 3.84
N VAL A 104 -2.02 3.32 3.52
CA VAL A 104 -1.29 4.57 3.79
C VAL A 104 -1.25 5.41 2.52
N THR A 105 -1.96 6.54 2.54
CA THR A 105 -1.77 7.61 1.55
C THR A 105 -0.53 8.41 1.91
N LYS A 106 0.40 8.55 0.97
CA LYS A 106 1.37 9.65 1.04
C LYS A 106 0.62 10.93 0.70
N GLU A 107 0.58 11.87 1.63
CA GLU A 107 0.23 13.28 1.37
C GLU A 107 1.26 13.92 0.43
#